data_AF-A0A3P6PSR7-F1
#
_entry.id   AF-A0A3P6PSR7-F1
#
_cell.length_a   1.000
_cell.length_b   1.000
_cell.length_c   1.000
_cell.angle_alpha   90.00
_cell.angle_beta   90.00
_cell.angle_gamma   90.00
#
_symmetry.space_group_name_H-M   'P 1'
#
loop_
_entity.id
_entity.type
_entity.pdbx_description
1 polymer ?
#
loop_
_entity_poly.entity_id
_entity_poly.type
_entity_poly.pdbx_seq_one_letter_code
_entity_poly.pdbx_strand_id
1 'polypeptide(L)'
;MYLLNVENISYVMLKDTCPITLHKPKDKTVPSFYVTATDHLDICTEFTDVILTWYVNTKEEEDLKDISCYQNKEQFCSGTRAPGTADKSKCAIRKVGGMIMAKYRFKKPPDRFGFYYCYLDKEMIKAQTFIVDWISEFTVYIVQY
;
A
#
# COMPACT_ATOMS: atom_id res chain seq x y z
N MET A 1 -24.88 20.16 4.63
CA MET A 1 -23.90 19.06 4.44
C MET A 1 -22.63 19.72 3.91
N TYR A 2 -21.61 19.88 4.74
CA TYR A 2 -20.36 20.53 4.31
C TYR A 2 -19.49 19.48 3.62
N LEU A 3 -19.27 19.65 2.32
CA LEU A 3 -18.20 18.96 1.60
C LEU A 3 -16.89 19.41 2.26
N LEU A 4 -16.22 18.49 2.95
CA LEU A 4 -14.86 18.73 3.42
C LEU A 4 -14.01 19.04 2.19
N ASN A 5 -13.27 20.14 2.24
CA ASN A 5 -12.38 20.53 1.15
C ASN A 5 -11.21 19.52 1.10
N VAL A 6 -11.35 18.50 0.24
CA VAL A 6 -10.50 17.30 0.17
C VAL A 6 -9.01 17.65 -0.01
N GLU A 7 -8.71 18.81 -0.60
CA GLU A 7 -7.36 19.34 -0.78
C GLU A 7 -6.57 19.54 0.53
N ASN A 8 -7.28 19.68 1.67
CA ASN A 8 -6.65 19.92 2.97
C ASN A 8 -6.54 18.69 3.87
N ILE A 9 -7.08 17.55 3.47
CA ILE A 9 -7.07 16.34 4.29
C ILE A 9 -5.69 15.66 4.16
N SER A 10 -4.95 15.58 5.25
CA SER A 10 -3.63 14.93 5.29
C SER A 10 -3.71 13.41 5.48
N TYR A 11 -4.86 12.91 5.98
CA TYR A 11 -5.20 11.51 6.16
C TYR A 11 -6.73 11.38 6.31
N VAL A 12 -7.33 10.36 5.72
CA VAL A 12 -8.66 9.87 6.13
C VAL A 12 -8.40 8.48 6.65
N MET A 13 -8.48 8.26 7.97
CA MET A 13 -8.53 6.91 8.51
C MET A 13 -10.00 6.53 8.59
N LEU A 14 -10.50 5.81 7.58
CA LEU A 14 -11.79 5.16 7.74
C LEU A 14 -11.58 4.07 8.79
N LYS A 15 -12.40 4.09 9.83
CA LYS A 15 -12.44 3.06 10.88
C LYS A 15 -13.05 1.80 10.26
N ASP A 16 -12.34 1.22 9.31
CA ASP A 16 -12.70 0.03 8.55
C ASP A 16 -11.75 -1.11 8.96
N THR A 17 -12.22 -2.32 8.80
CA THR A 17 -11.44 -3.56 8.90
C THR A 17 -10.17 -3.58 8.04
N CYS A 18 -10.07 -2.73 7.03
CA CYS A 18 -8.88 -2.51 6.20
C CYS A 18 -8.64 -1.00 6.11
N PRO A 19 -7.60 -0.43 6.75
CA PRO A 19 -7.39 1.01 6.70
C PRO A 19 -7.10 1.46 5.28
N ILE A 20 -7.67 2.58 4.84
CA ILE A 20 -7.22 3.28 3.64
C ILE A 20 -6.54 4.54 4.16
N THR A 21 -5.28 4.79 3.81
CA THR A 21 -4.61 6.04 4.16
C THR A 21 -4.08 6.68 2.89
N LEU A 22 -4.61 7.85 2.56
CA LEU A 22 -4.15 8.70 1.47
C LEU A 22 -3.19 9.75 2.05
N HIS A 23 -1.95 9.79 1.57
CA HIS A 23 -0.93 10.74 2.03
C HIS A 23 -0.87 11.97 1.14
N LYS A 24 -0.66 13.15 1.75
CA LYS A 24 -0.37 14.37 1.00
C LYS A 24 0.97 14.24 0.24
N PRO A 25 1.03 14.64 -1.03
CA PRO A 25 2.24 14.50 -1.87
C PRO A 25 3.43 15.42 -1.47
N LYS A 26 3.30 16.25 -0.42
CA LYS A 26 4.21 17.40 -0.21
C LYS A 26 5.20 17.30 0.95
N ASP A 27 4.99 16.45 1.96
CA ASP A 27 5.99 16.33 3.03
C ASP A 27 6.98 15.20 2.74
N LYS A 28 8.14 15.57 2.19
CA LYS A 28 9.26 14.65 1.93
C LYS A 28 10.25 14.57 3.09
N THR A 29 9.98 15.26 4.20
CA THR A 29 10.89 15.30 5.36
C THR A 29 10.63 14.18 6.36
N VAL A 30 9.45 13.57 6.30
CA VAL A 30 9.06 12.43 7.13
C VAL A 30 8.86 11.20 6.24
N PRO A 31 9.48 10.05 6.58
CA PRO A 31 9.20 8.79 5.90
C PRO A 31 7.71 8.46 5.91
N SER A 32 7.16 8.33 4.70
CA SER A 32 5.77 8.02 4.41
C SER A 32 5.63 7.40 3.01
N PHE A 33 4.47 6.79 2.74
CA PHE A 33 4.17 6.30 1.42
C PHE A 33 4.06 7.44 0.42
N TYR A 34 4.70 7.24 -0.73
CA TYR A 34 4.71 8.19 -1.84
C TYR A 34 3.68 7.77 -2.88
N VAL A 35 2.74 8.67 -3.17
CA VAL A 35 1.68 8.50 -4.17
C VAL A 35 1.66 9.75 -5.05
N THR A 36 1.61 9.54 -6.35
CA THR A 36 1.43 10.57 -7.39
C THR A 36 -0.04 10.66 -7.79
N ALA A 37 -0.43 11.76 -8.43
CA ALA A 37 -1.80 11.93 -8.93
C ALA A 37 -2.20 10.89 -10.01
N THR A 38 -1.24 10.16 -10.57
CA THR A 38 -1.46 9.12 -11.59
C THR A 38 -1.48 7.71 -11.02
N ASP A 39 -1.22 7.52 -9.72
CA ASP A 39 -1.22 6.20 -9.12
C ASP A 39 -2.66 5.75 -8.82
N HIS A 40 -3.02 4.58 -9.36
CA HIS A 40 -4.29 3.91 -9.06
C HIS A 40 -4.15 3.06 -7.79
N LEU A 41 -4.98 3.32 -6.79
CA LEU A 41 -5.00 2.57 -5.51
C LEU A 41 -6.11 1.50 -5.49
N ASP A 42 -7.00 1.56 -6.46
CA ASP A 42 -7.96 0.55 -6.86
C ASP A 42 -7.52 -0.06 -8.20
N ILE A 43 -7.55 -1.39 -8.30
CA ILE A 43 -7.14 -2.10 -9.52
C ILE A 43 -8.22 -3.10 -9.89
N CYS A 44 -8.73 -2.98 -11.12
CA CYS A 44 -9.50 -4.03 -11.78
C CYS A 44 -8.54 -4.82 -12.67
N THR A 45 -8.40 -6.12 -12.45
CA THR A 45 -7.48 -6.97 -13.22
C THR A 45 -8.22 -8.11 -13.91
N GLU A 46 -7.97 -8.29 -15.21
CA GLU A 46 -8.40 -9.46 -15.98
C GLU A 46 -7.42 -10.63 -15.82
N PHE A 47 -6.27 -10.39 -15.20
CA PHE A 47 -5.19 -11.37 -15.07
C PHE A 47 -5.34 -12.22 -13.82
N THR A 48 -4.71 -13.40 -13.84
CA THR A 48 -4.62 -14.29 -12.68
C THR A 48 -3.67 -13.79 -11.60
N ASP A 49 -2.93 -12.72 -11.87
CA ASP A 49 -2.01 -12.11 -10.92
C ASP A 49 -1.88 -10.60 -11.14
N VAL A 50 -1.44 -9.91 -10.08
CA VAL A 50 -1.24 -8.46 -10.06
C VAL A 50 0.07 -8.15 -9.37
N ILE A 51 0.74 -7.09 -9.82
CA ILE A 51 1.97 -6.60 -9.20
C ILE A 51 1.64 -5.30 -8.48
N LEU A 52 1.83 -5.28 -7.17
CA LEU A 52 1.63 -4.10 -6.33
C LEU A 52 2.98 -3.58 -5.86
N THR A 53 3.12 -2.26 -5.86
CA THR A 53 4.36 -1.58 -5.47
C THR A 53 4.06 -0.47 -4.48
N TRP A 54 4.68 -0.54 -3.31
CA TRP A 54 4.67 0.51 -2.30
C TRP A 54 5.96 1.31 -2.45
N TYR A 55 5.85 2.62 -2.65
CA TYR A 55 6.98 3.54 -2.65
C TYR A 55 7.01 4.32 -1.34
N VAL A 56 8.20 4.51 -0.79
CA VAL A 56 8.41 5.26 0.46
C VAL A 56 9.46 6.33 0.20
N ASN A 57 9.14 7.56 0.59
CA ASN A 57 9.94 8.77 0.35
C ASN A 57 11.19 8.88 1.26
N THR A 58 11.89 7.78 1.52
CA THR A 58 13.14 7.76 2.29
C THR A 58 14.28 7.07 1.52
N LYS A 59 15.52 7.42 1.87
CA LYS A 59 16.76 6.79 1.40
C LYS A 59 17.32 5.78 2.40
N GLU A 60 16.86 5.86 3.64
CA GLU A 60 17.37 5.07 4.77
C GLU A 60 16.47 3.86 5.00
N GLU A 61 17.06 2.68 4.96
CA GLU A 61 16.34 1.41 5.19
C GLU A 61 15.92 1.24 6.65
N GLU A 62 16.66 1.85 7.57
CA GLU A 62 16.36 1.85 9.01
C GLU A 62 14.99 2.46 9.32
N ASP A 63 14.54 3.43 8.51
CA ASP A 63 13.22 4.06 8.63
C ASP A 63 12.06 3.08 8.37
N LEU A 64 12.36 1.92 7.78
CA LEU A 64 11.43 0.87 7.42
C LEU A 64 11.54 -0.36 8.32
N LYS A 65 12.37 -0.34 9.37
CA LYS A 65 12.58 -1.52 10.23
C LYS A 65 11.30 -2.09 10.84
N ASP A 66 10.27 -1.25 10.96
CA ASP A 66 8.97 -1.59 11.55
C ASP A 66 7.87 -1.79 10.47
N ILE A 67 8.25 -1.86 9.19
CA ILE A 67 7.31 -2.14 8.11
C ILE A 67 6.62 -3.48 8.35
N SER A 68 5.30 -3.54 8.19
CA SER A 68 4.55 -4.78 8.21
C SER A 68 3.48 -4.76 7.14
N CYS A 69 3.36 -5.84 6.36
CA CYS A 69 2.43 -5.93 5.25
C CYS A 69 1.52 -7.15 5.35
N TYR A 70 0.30 -6.95 4.87
CA TYR A 70 -0.84 -7.84 5.08
C TYR A 70 -1.62 -8.04 3.79
N GLN A 71 -2.17 -9.25 3.64
CA GLN A 71 -3.14 -9.62 2.62
C GLN A 71 -4.38 -10.14 3.35
N ASN A 72 -5.55 -9.53 3.12
CA ASN A 72 -6.82 -9.94 3.72
C ASN A 72 -6.72 -10.19 5.25
N LYS A 73 -6.01 -9.30 5.97
CA LYS A 73 -5.72 -9.38 7.42
C LYS A 73 -4.62 -10.36 7.85
N GLU A 74 -4.09 -11.17 6.95
CA GLU A 74 -2.96 -12.05 7.23
C GLU A 74 -1.64 -11.34 6.95
N GLN A 75 -0.77 -11.25 7.96
CA GLN A 75 0.56 -10.67 7.78
C GLN A 75 1.40 -11.59 6.88
N PHE A 76 1.87 -11.09 5.75
CA PHE A 76 2.76 -11.85 4.86
C PHE A 76 4.23 -11.43 4.98
N CYS A 77 4.53 -10.23 5.49
CA CYS A 77 5.88 -9.85 5.85
C CYS A 77 5.95 -8.83 6.99
N SER A 78 7.05 -8.82 7.76
CA SER A 78 7.37 -7.80 8.76
C SER A 78 8.88 -7.59 8.91
N GLY A 79 9.29 -6.35 9.10
CA GLY A 79 10.69 -5.92 9.05
C GLY A 79 11.26 -5.94 7.64
N THR A 80 12.53 -5.58 7.49
CA THR A 80 13.17 -5.42 6.17
C THR A 80 14.15 -6.54 5.84
N ARG A 81 14.32 -6.77 4.54
CA ARG A 81 15.41 -7.56 3.97
C ARG A 81 15.77 -7.09 2.56
N ALA A 82 16.99 -7.41 2.14
CA ALA A 82 17.38 -7.30 0.75
C ALA A 82 16.59 -8.29 -0.15
N PRO A 83 16.28 -7.94 -1.41
CA PRO A 83 15.56 -8.82 -2.33
C PRO A 83 16.37 -10.08 -2.66
N GLY A 84 15.70 -11.22 -2.88
CA GLY A 84 16.35 -12.49 -3.24
C GLY A 84 16.94 -13.28 -2.07
N THR A 85 16.85 -12.77 -0.84
CA THR A 85 17.25 -13.49 0.39
C THR A 85 16.21 -14.55 0.78
N ALA A 86 16.63 -15.55 1.56
CA ALA A 86 15.82 -16.75 1.87
C ALA A 86 14.66 -16.49 2.84
N ASP A 87 14.79 -15.51 3.73
CA ASP A 87 13.77 -15.22 4.75
C ASP A 87 12.57 -14.50 4.13
N LYS A 88 11.56 -15.26 3.68
CA LYS A 88 10.36 -14.68 3.06
C LYS A 88 9.43 -13.99 4.06
N SER A 89 9.67 -14.13 5.38
CA SER A 89 8.86 -13.48 6.41
C SER A 89 9.18 -12.00 6.59
N LYS A 90 10.31 -11.52 6.04
CA LYS A 90 10.65 -10.08 6.02
C LYS A 90 10.35 -9.45 4.67
N CYS A 91 10.06 -8.15 4.70
CA CYS A 91 9.66 -7.40 3.53
C CYS A 91 10.86 -7.11 2.62
N ALA A 92 10.79 -7.59 1.37
CA ALA A 92 11.84 -7.38 0.38
C ALA A 92 11.79 -5.94 -0.15
N ILE A 93 12.80 -5.16 0.18
CA ILE A 93 12.88 -3.75 -0.19
C ILE A 93 14.06 -3.45 -1.11
N ARG A 94 13.88 -2.49 -2.02
CA ARG A 94 14.90 -2.07 -2.98
C ARG A 94 15.01 -0.55 -2.99
N LYS A 95 16.22 -0.01 -3.09
CA LYS A 95 16.46 1.42 -3.32
C LYS A 95 16.31 1.74 -4.81
N VAL A 96 15.46 2.72 -5.16
CA VAL A 96 15.24 3.20 -6.53
C VAL A 96 15.08 4.71 -6.53
N GLY A 97 15.95 5.41 -7.26
CA GLY A 97 15.80 6.85 -7.52
C GLY A 97 15.73 7.73 -6.26
N GLY A 98 16.40 7.33 -5.17
CA GLY A 98 16.36 8.04 -3.89
C GLY A 98 15.11 7.76 -3.03
N MET A 99 14.33 6.74 -3.38
CA MET A 99 13.22 6.19 -2.61
C MET A 99 13.49 4.72 -2.29
N ILE A 100 12.72 4.17 -1.37
CA ILE A 100 12.65 2.72 -1.15
C ILE A 100 11.33 2.19 -1.71
N MET A 101 11.39 1.02 -2.33
CA MET A 101 10.23 0.33 -2.87
C MET A 101 10.11 -1.08 -2.29
N ALA A 102 8.88 -1.51 -2.01
CA ALA A 102 8.52 -2.89 -1.76
C ALA A 102 7.58 -3.35 -2.88
N LYS A 103 7.91 -4.46 -3.55
CA LYS A 103 7.18 -4.93 -4.73
C LYS A 103 6.83 -6.41 -4.60
N TYR A 104 5.55 -6.72 -4.75
CA TYR A 104 5.03 -8.08 -4.59
C TYR A 104 4.11 -8.45 -5.74
N ARG A 105 4.12 -9.73 -6.11
CA ARG A 105 3.18 -10.33 -7.05
C ARG A 105 2.17 -11.14 -6.26
N PHE A 106 0.89 -10.83 -6.41
CA PHE A 106 -0.20 -11.56 -5.79
C PHE A 106 -0.96 -12.33 -6.85
N LYS A 107 -1.36 -13.55 -6.51
CA LYS A 107 -2.26 -14.36 -7.34
C LYS A 107 -3.70 -14.07 -6.95
N LYS A 108 -4.60 -14.28 -7.91
CA LYS A 108 -6.04 -14.22 -7.70
C LYS A 108 -6.43 -15.09 -6.49
N PRO A 109 -6.98 -14.50 -5.42
CA PRO A 109 -7.50 -15.25 -4.29
C PRO A 109 -8.83 -15.92 -4.67
N PRO A 110 -9.36 -16.83 -3.82
CA PRO A 110 -10.70 -17.38 -3.97
C PRO A 110 -11.78 -16.29 -3.87
N ASP A 111 -11.53 -15.28 -3.05
CA ASP A 111 -12.42 -14.14 -2.85
C ASP A 111 -12.36 -13.18 -4.05
N ARG A 112 -13.46 -12.45 -4.26
CA ARG A 112 -13.53 -11.41 -5.29
C ARG A 112 -12.59 -10.24 -5.00
N PHE A 113 -12.55 -9.78 -3.76
CA PHE A 113 -11.74 -8.64 -3.37
C PHE A 113 -10.47 -9.09 -2.66
N GLY A 114 -9.34 -8.52 -3.07
CA GLY A 114 -8.08 -8.61 -2.34
C GLY A 114 -7.75 -7.27 -1.70
N PHE A 115 -7.49 -7.27 -0.40
CA PHE A 115 -7.02 -6.12 0.34
C PHE A 115 -5.54 -6.32 0.67
N TYR A 116 -4.69 -5.44 0.16
CA TYR A 116 -3.24 -5.52 0.34
C TYR A 116 -2.75 -4.23 0.94
N TYR A 117 -2.12 -4.28 2.11
CA TYR A 117 -1.72 -3.06 2.80
C TYR A 117 -0.42 -3.24 3.56
N CYS A 118 0.30 -2.14 3.72
CA CYS A 118 1.51 -2.07 4.53
C CYS A 118 1.38 -0.92 5.52
N TYR A 119 1.88 -1.12 6.74
CA TYR A 119 2.16 -0.06 7.70
C TYR A 119 3.66 0.20 7.75
N LEU A 120 4.06 1.46 7.96
CA LEU A 120 5.48 1.84 8.10
C LEU A 120 5.95 1.88 9.56
N ASP A 121 5.03 1.83 10.50
CA ASP A 121 5.26 2.07 11.92
C ASP A 121 4.53 1.03 12.79
N LYS A 122 5.00 0.86 14.04
CA LYS A 122 4.45 -0.12 14.99
C LYS A 122 3.06 0.28 15.48
N GLU A 123 2.79 1.58 15.48
CA GLU A 123 1.53 2.17 15.91
C GLU A 123 0.42 2.00 14.87
N MET A 124 0.76 1.49 13.67
CA MET A 124 -0.15 1.24 12.55
C MET A 124 -0.90 2.49 12.08
N ILE A 125 -0.24 3.65 12.11
CA ILE A 125 -0.87 4.93 11.72
C ILE A 125 -0.54 5.36 10.29
N LYS A 126 0.58 4.92 9.72
CA LYS A 126 0.99 5.20 8.33
C LYS A 126 0.77 3.97 7.47
N ALA A 127 -0.42 3.86 6.89
CA ALA A 127 -0.75 2.78 5.96
C ALA A 127 -0.69 3.23 4.49
N GLN A 128 -0.60 2.27 3.59
CA GLN A 128 -1.04 2.41 2.19
C GLN A 128 -1.67 1.10 1.78
N THR A 129 -2.83 1.19 1.14
CA THR A 129 -3.68 0.06 0.83
C THR A 129 -4.04 0.06 -0.64
N PHE A 130 -3.93 -1.12 -1.24
CA PHE A 130 -4.46 -1.44 -2.55
C PHE A 130 -5.69 -2.31 -2.38
N ILE A 131 -6.74 -1.97 -3.12
CA ILE A 131 -7.95 -2.77 -3.24
C ILE A 131 -7.97 -3.33 -4.66
N VAL A 132 -7.96 -4.66 -4.78
CA VAL A 132 -7.98 -5.33 -6.09
C VAL A 132 -9.32 -6.05 -6.23
N ASP A 133 -10.06 -5.70 -7.28
CA ASP A 133 -11.25 -6.45 -7.69
C ASP A 133 -10.85 -7.48 -8.74
N TRP A 134 -10.96 -8.76 -8.39
CA TRP A 134 -10.54 -9.91 -9.20
C TRP A 134 -11.66 -10.48 -10.08
N ILE A 135 -12.71 -9.71 -10.36
CA ILE A 135 -13.75 -10.11 -11.31
C ILE A 135 -13.13 -10.45 -12.68
N SER A 136 -13.62 -11.52 -13.30
CA SER A 136 -13.24 -11.94 -14.66
C SER A 136 -13.80 -11.05 -15.78
N GLU A 137 -14.83 -10.23 -15.53
CA GLU A 137 -15.43 -9.28 -16.47
C GLU A 137 -15.98 -8.04 -15.76
N PHE A 138 -15.31 -6.90 -15.95
CA PHE A 138 -15.65 -5.52 -15.55
C PHE A 138 -16.86 -5.30 -14.62
N THR A 139 -16.61 -4.71 -13.45
CA THR A 139 -17.62 -3.87 -12.79
C THR A 139 -16.94 -2.64 -12.22
N VAL A 140 -17.28 -1.47 -12.77
CA VAL A 140 -16.77 -0.16 -12.36
C VAL A 140 -17.43 0.22 -11.03
N TYR A 141 -16.64 0.37 -9.97
CA TYR A 141 -17.10 1.03 -8.75
C TYR A 141 -16.39 2.37 -8.62
N ILE A 142 -17.15 3.44 -8.83
CA ILE A 142 -16.74 4.78 -8.46
C ILE A 142 -16.96 4.90 -6.96
N VAL A 143 -15.90 4.81 -6.17
CA VAL A 143 -15.94 5.23 -4.76
C VAL A 143 -15.53 6.69 -4.71
N GLN A 144 -16.53 7.57 -4.83
CA GLN A 144 -16.40 8.98 -4.47
C GLN A 144 -16.48 9.10 -2.94
N TYR A 145 -15.48 9.77 -2.36
CA TYR A 145 -15.62 10.46 -1.08
C TYR A 145 -15.65 11.96 -1.33
#